data_AF-A0A965AI44-F1
#
_entry.id   AF-A0A965AI44-F1
#
_cell.length_a   1.000
_cell.length_b   1.000
_cell.length_c   1.000
_cell.angle_alpha   90.00
_cell.angle_beta   90.00
_cell.angle_gamma   90.00
#
_symmetry.space_group_name_H-M   'P 1'
#
loop_
_entity.id
_entity.type
_entity.pdbx_description
1 polymer ?
#
loop_
_entity_poly.entity_id
_entity_poly.type
_entity_poly.pdbx_seq_one_letter_code
_entity_poly.pdbx_strand_id
1 'polypeptide(L)'
;MAIDKDKKIYVQDVTLRDGMHAIRHQYGLDHIKAICKALDDAKVDAIEVAHGDGLAGMSFNYGFARETDLDYIEAAASVLEHAKLATLLLPGIGTVEDLREAYEAGARSVRVATHCTEADVSKQHIEYARNLGMDV
;
A
#
# COMPACT_ATOMS: atom_id res chain seq x y z
N MET A 1 -15.36 7.98 -28.15
CA MET A 1 -15.00 8.84 -27.01
C MET A 1 -13.60 9.36 -27.28
N ALA A 2 -13.39 10.67 -27.37
CA ALA A 2 -12.06 11.23 -27.56
C ALA A 2 -11.32 11.25 -26.22
N ILE A 3 -10.10 10.71 -26.16
CA ILE A 3 -9.26 10.76 -24.97
C ILE A 3 -8.57 12.13 -24.95
N ASP A 4 -8.72 12.86 -23.83
CA ASP A 4 -7.96 14.07 -23.57
C ASP A 4 -6.49 13.71 -23.34
N LYS A 5 -5.61 14.20 -24.23
CA LYS A 5 -4.17 13.92 -24.19
C LYS A 5 -3.42 14.79 -23.16
N ASP A 6 -4.05 15.87 -22.70
CA ASP A 6 -3.45 16.81 -21.75
C ASP A 6 -3.82 16.46 -20.30
N LYS A 7 -4.77 15.55 -20.11
CA LYS A 7 -5.14 15.02 -18.79
C LYS A 7 -3.93 14.33 -18.15
N LYS A 8 -3.45 14.89 -17.03
CA LYS A 8 -2.42 14.27 -16.20
C LYS A 8 -2.86 12.88 -15.74
N ILE A 9 -2.06 11.88 -16.08
CA ILE A 9 -2.21 10.51 -15.61
C ILE A 9 -1.64 10.40 -14.21
N TYR A 10 -2.40 9.74 -13.33
CA TYR A 10 -1.97 9.32 -12.01
C TYR A 10 -1.25 7.97 -12.12
N VAL A 11 0.01 7.91 -11.72
CA VAL A 11 0.86 6.72 -11.76
C VAL A 11 1.02 6.19 -10.33
N GLN A 12 0.39 5.04 -10.08
CA GLN A 12 0.55 4.28 -8.84
C GLN A 12 1.54 3.14 -9.06
N ASP A 13 2.71 3.24 -8.44
CA ASP A 13 3.68 2.16 -8.42
C ASP A 13 3.30 1.11 -7.37
N VAL A 14 3.44 -0.17 -7.72
CA VAL A 14 3.10 -1.31 -6.84
C VAL A 14 4.27 -2.30 -6.69
N THR A 15 5.49 -1.87 -7.01
CA THR A 15 6.71 -2.69 -6.93
C THR A 15 6.93 -3.24 -5.52
N LEU A 16 6.54 -2.48 -4.50
CA LEU A 16 6.78 -2.80 -3.08
C LEU A 16 5.55 -3.37 -2.36
N ARG A 17 4.49 -3.70 -3.10
CA ARG A 17 3.33 -4.46 -2.62
C ARG A 17 3.10 -5.67 -3.51
N ASP A 18 2.65 -5.48 -4.75
CA ASP A 18 2.45 -6.59 -5.70
C ASP A 18 3.75 -7.32 -6.01
N GLY A 19 4.84 -6.57 -6.17
CA GLY A 19 6.17 -7.13 -6.39
C GLY A 19 6.69 -7.97 -5.22
N MET A 20 6.09 -7.87 -4.02
CA MET A 20 6.41 -8.78 -2.91
C MET A 20 6.11 -10.24 -3.28
N HIS A 21 5.08 -10.53 -4.08
CA HIS A 21 4.79 -11.91 -4.50
C HIS A 21 5.95 -12.52 -5.30
N ALA A 22 6.58 -11.73 -6.17
CA ALA A 22 7.68 -12.20 -7.03
C ALA A 22 8.94 -12.59 -6.23
N ILE A 23 9.15 -11.96 -5.07
CA ILE A 23 10.29 -12.20 -4.18
C ILE A 23 9.89 -12.91 -2.89
N ARG A 24 8.68 -13.50 -2.84
CA ARG A 24 8.15 -14.22 -1.66
C ARG A 24 8.23 -13.39 -0.37
N HIS A 25 7.94 -12.09 -0.49
CA HIS A 25 7.86 -11.13 0.61
C HIS A 25 9.21 -10.91 1.34
N GLN A 26 10.33 -11.13 0.65
CA GLN A 26 11.68 -11.09 1.25
C GLN A 26 12.47 -9.80 1.00
N TYR A 27 11.83 -8.69 0.66
CA TYR A 27 12.53 -7.40 0.64
C TYR A 27 13.05 -7.06 2.04
N GLY A 28 14.26 -6.50 2.13
CA GLY A 28 14.78 -5.92 3.37
C GLY A 28 14.53 -4.42 3.36
N LEU A 29 14.67 -3.77 4.52
CA LEU A 29 14.41 -2.33 4.66
C LEU A 29 15.28 -1.45 3.74
N ASP A 30 16.52 -1.84 3.48
CA ASP A 30 17.41 -1.12 2.55
C ASP A 30 16.88 -1.19 1.10
N HIS A 31 16.28 -2.31 0.70
CA HIS A 31 15.64 -2.42 -0.61
C HIS A 31 14.42 -1.49 -0.72
N ILE A 32 13.57 -1.47 0.32
CA ILE A 32 12.41 -0.55 0.37
C ILE A 32 12.86 0.89 0.22
N LYS A 33 13.82 1.34 1.03
CA LYS A 33 14.33 2.72 0.98
C LYS A 33 14.92 3.07 -0.38
N ALA A 34 15.74 2.18 -0.95
CA ALA A 34 16.39 2.43 -2.23
C ALA A 34 15.37 2.54 -3.38
N ILE A 35 14.39 1.64 -3.43
CA ILE A 35 13.35 1.63 -4.48
C ILE A 35 12.40 2.81 -4.30
N CYS A 36 11.93 3.09 -3.08
CA CYS A 36 11.10 4.26 -2.78
C CYS A 36 11.78 5.55 -3.22
N LYS A 37 13.06 5.75 -2.88
CA LYS A 37 13.81 6.94 -3.27
C LYS A 37 13.87 7.10 -4.79
N ALA A 38 14.17 6.01 -5.52
CA ALA A 38 14.24 6.06 -6.98
C ALA A 38 12.89 6.38 -7.64
N LEU A 39 11.79 5.85 -7.11
CA LEU A 39 10.43 6.12 -7.59
C LEU A 39 9.99 7.55 -7.25
N ASP A 40 10.32 8.03 -6.06
CA ASP A 40 10.03 9.39 -5.59
C ASP A 40 10.76 10.44 -6.44
N ASP A 41 12.06 10.23 -6.70
CA ASP A 41 12.88 11.05 -7.60
C ASP A 41 12.31 11.09 -9.03
N ALA A 42 11.69 9.99 -9.48
CA ALA A 42 11.00 9.90 -10.76
C ALA A 42 9.60 10.57 -10.78
N LYS A 43 9.13 11.06 -9.62
CA LYS A 43 7.86 11.76 -9.44
C LYS A 43 6.63 10.95 -9.82
N VAL A 44 6.61 9.67 -9.47
CA VAL A 44 5.34 8.91 -9.45
C VAL A 44 4.39 9.52 -8.44
N ASP A 45 3.08 9.34 -8.64
CA ASP A 45 2.07 10.01 -7.83
C ASP A 45 1.82 9.26 -6.50
N ALA A 46 1.95 7.93 -6.50
CA ALA A 46 1.94 7.09 -5.30
C ALA A 46 2.83 5.85 -5.41
N ILE A 47 3.26 5.36 -4.26
CA ILE A 47 4.02 4.11 -4.12
C ILE A 47 3.28 3.25 -3.09
N GLU A 48 2.90 2.04 -3.47
CA GLU A 48 2.18 1.10 -2.62
C GLU A 48 3.14 0.17 -1.87
N VAL A 49 3.02 0.12 -0.54
CA VAL A 49 3.86 -0.69 0.36
C VAL A 49 2.99 -1.49 1.33
N ALA A 50 3.15 -2.82 1.29
CA ALA A 50 2.64 -3.81 2.23
C ALA A 50 3.15 -5.20 1.79
N HIS A 51 2.82 -6.26 2.53
CA HIS A 51 2.80 -7.62 2.03
C HIS A 51 1.96 -7.73 0.73
N GLY A 52 2.20 -8.77 -0.08
CA GLY A 52 1.55 -8.94 -1.39
C GLY A 52 0.02 -8.96 -1.32
N ASP A 53 -0.52 -9.73 -0.37
CA ASP A 53 -1.94 -9.80 0.00
C ASP A 53 -2.43 -8.65 0.90
N GLY A 54 -1.70 -7.53 0.96
CA GLY A 54 -2.03 -6.38 1.79
C GLY A 54 -1.66 -6.51 3.26
N LEU A 55 -2.06 -5.53 4.06
CA LEU A 55 -1.81 -5.47 5.50
C LEU A 55 -2.23 -6.76 6.20
N ALA A 56 -1.39 -7.21 7.13
CA ALA A 56 -1.55 -8.47 7.87
C ALA A 56 -1.54 -9.74 6.99
N GLY A 57 -1.06 -9.63 5.74
CA GLY A 57 -0.96 -10.77 4.83
C GLY A 57 0.11 -11.80 5.19
N MET A 58 1.09 -11.45 6.03
CA MET A 58 2.15 -12.38 6.43
C MET A 58 1.58 -13.58 7.19
N SER A 59 1.71 -14.78 6.63
CA SER A 59 1.02 -15.95 7.17
C SER A 59 1.57 -17.26 6.61
N PHE A 60 1.09 -18.40 7.12
CA PHE A 60 1.35 -19.69 6.49
C PHE A 60 0.74 -19.81 5.09
N ASN A 61 -0.41 -19.18 4.85
CA ASN A 61 -1.15 -19.35 3.59
C ASN A 61 -0.48 -18.58 2.44
N TYR A 62 0.04 -17.39 2.74
CA TYR A 62 0.58 -16.47 1.73
C TYR A 62 2.11 -16.36 1.78
N GLY A 63 2.73 -16.79 2.88
CA GLY A 63 4.16 -16.67 3.15
C GLY A 63 4.46 -15.64 4.22
N PHE A 64 5.51 -15.88 5.00
CA PHE A 64 5.97 -14.91 5.99
C PHE A 64 6.88 -13.88 5.31
N ALA A 65 6.60 -12.60 5.51
CA ALA A 65 7.49 -11.54 5.08
C ALA A 65 8.77 -11.51 5.94
N ARG A 66 9.82 -10.93 5.38
CA ARG A 66 11.10 -10.78 6.07
C ARG A 66 11.01 -9.78 7.23
N GLU A 67 10.28 -8.68 7.02
CA GLU A 67 10.01 -7.63 8.01
C GLU A 67 8.49 -7.40 8.11
N THR A 68 8.02 -6.62 9.08
CA THR A 68 6.59 -6.32 9.22
C THR A 68 6.12 -5.26 8.21
N ASP A 69 4.80 -5.23 7.96
CA ASP A 69 4.20 -4.17 7.14
C ASP A 69 4.53 -2.78 7.70
N LEU A 70 4.53 -2.62 9.02
CA LEU A 70 4.86 -1.36 9.69
C LEU A 70 6.33 -0.98 9.48
N ASP A 71 7.27 -1.92 9.62
CA ASP A 71 8.69 -1.65 9.35
C ASP A 71 8.91 -1.18 7.91
N TYR A 72 8.22 -1.80 6.94
CA TYR A 72 8.29 -1.39 5.55
C TYR A 72 7.67 0.00 5.30
N ILE A 73 6.51 0.29 5.90
CA ILE A 73 5.83 1.58 5.77
C ILE A 73 6.66 2.69 6.39
N GLU A 74 7.21 2.50 7.59
CA GLU A 74 8.10 3.47 8.25
C GLU A 74 9.38 3.70 7.44
N ALA A 75 9.97 2.63 6.91
CA ALA A 75 11.14 2.72 6.04
C ALA A 75 10.83 3.53 4.78
N ALA A 76 9.68 3.33 4.15
CA ALA A 76 9.25 4.12 3.00
C ALA A 76 8.99 5.59 3.39
N ALA A 77 8.19 5.82 4.44
CA ALA A 77 7.86 7.16 4.92
C ALA A 77 9.11 8.00 5.26
N SER A 78 10.19 7.36 5.71
CA SER A 78 11.45 8.04 6.04
C SER A 78 12.21 8.63 4.84
N VAL A 79 11.84 8.28 3.59
CA VAL A 79 12.58 8.70 2.38
C VAL A 79 11.72 9.38 1.32
N LEU A 80 10.39 9.37 1.44
CA LEU A 80 9.50 9.98 0.45
C LEU A 80 9.33 11.48 0.70
N GLU A 81 9.51 12.29 -0.35
CA GLU A 81 9.29 13.73 -0.31
C GLU A 81 8.18 14.18 -1.28
N HIS A 82 7.86 13.38 -2.31
CA HIS A 82 6.89 13.71 -3.35
C HIS A 82 5.67 12.77 -3.38
N ALA A 83 5.89 11.46 -3.53
CA ALA A 83 4.86 10.47 -3.78
C ALA A 83 4.00 10.24 -2.52
N LYS A 84 2.70 9.99 -2.74
CA LYS A 84 1.81 9.56 -1.65
C LYS A 84 2.11 8.10 -1.28
N LEU A 85 2.38 7.83 -0.01
CA LEU A 85 2.54 6.46 0.49
C LEU A 85 1.17 5.77 0.56
N ALA A 86 0.97 4.77 -0.29
CA ALA A 86 -0.24 3.97 -0.37
C ALA A 86 -0.04 2.59 0.27
N THR A 87 -1.13 1.95 0.68
CA THR A 87 -1.14 0.56 1.13
C THR A 87 -2.39 -0.17 0.65
N LEU A 88 -2.37 -1.50 0.73
CA LEU A 88 -3.48 -2.37 0.34
C LEU A 88 -4.05 -3.07 1.57
N LEU A 89 -5.38 -3.12 1.69
CA LEU A 89 -6.07 -3.86 2.74
C LEU A 89 -7.17 -4.73 2.14
N LEU A 90 -7.24 -5.99 2.57
CA LEU A 90 -8.33 -6.92 2.22
C LEU A 90 -9.16 -7.22 3.47
N PRO A 91 -10.46 -6.86 3.50
CA PRO A 91 -11.37 -7.29 4.56
C PRO A 91 -11.39 -8.82 4.65
N GLY A 92 -11.17 -9.34 5.86
CA GLY A 92 -11.01 -10.79 6.11
C GLY A 92 -9.56 -11.25 6.22
N ILE A 93 -8.60 -10.38 5.89
CA ILE A 93 -7.16 -10.56 6.19
C ILE A 93 -6.74 -9.46 7.17
N GLY A 94 -6.74 -8.20 6.71
CA GLY A 94 -6.45 -7.04 7.54
C GLY A 94 -7.72 -6.42 8.14
N THR A 95 -7.56 -5.67 9.23
CA THR A 95 -8.64 -5.01 9.98
C THR A 95 -8.49 -3.50 9.99
N VAL A 96 -9.48 -2.79 10.54
CA VAL A 96 -9.41 -1.34 10.74
C VAL A 96 -8.31 -0.93 11.73
N GLU A 97 -7.93 -1.83 12.65
CA GLU A 97 -6.80 -1.63 13.54
C GLU A 97 -5.47 -1.64 12.77
N ASP A 98 -5.26 -2.60 11.86
CA ASP A 98 -4.07 -2.62 11.00
C ASP A 98 -3.98 -1.36 10.14
N LEU A 99 -5.14 -0.90 9.64
CA LEU A 99 -5.22 0.34 8.87
C LEU A 99 -4.85 1.58 9.70
N ARG A 100 -5.30 1.64 10.96
CA ARG A 100 -4.94 2.72 11.90
C ARG A 100 -3.43 2.73 12.13
N GLU A 101 -2.82 1.57 12.36
CA GLU A 101 -1.38 1.45 12.59
C GLU A 101 -0.57 1.82 11.34
N ALA A 102 -1.00 1.38 10.15
CA ALA A 102 -0.41 1.79 8.88
C ALA A 102 -0.50 3.32 8.66
N TYR A 103 -1.62 3.94 9.03
CA TYR A 103 -1.79 5.40 8.97
C TYR A 103 -0.83 6.11 9.93
N GLU A 104 -0.70 5.63 11.17
CA GLU A 104 0.23 6.16 12.17
C GLU A 104 1.69 6.03 11.71
N ALA A 105 2.04 4.93 11.05
CA ALA A 105 3.36 4.68 10.47
C ALA A 105 3.69 5.55 9.24
N GLY A 106 2.68 6.16 8.59
CA GLY A 106 2.90 7.14 7.53
C GLY A 106 2.08 6.94 6.25
N ALA A 107 1.30 5.87 6.12
CA ALA A 107 0.43 5.68 4.97
C ALA A 107 -0.64 6.80 4.89
N ARG A 108 -0.91 7.32 3.69
CA ARG A 108 -1.89 8.40 3.45
C ARG A 108 -2.93 8.05 2.38
N SER A 109 -2.76 6.91 1.70
CA SER A 109 -3.76 6.32 0.84
C SER A 109 -3.93 4.84 1.17
N VAL A 110 -5.16 4.34 1.08
CA VAL A 110 -5.45 2.92 1.20
C VAL A 110 -6.33 2.48 0.05
N ARG A 111 -6.02 1.30 -0.49
CA ARG A 111 -6.89 0.59 -1.42
C ARG A 111 -7.54 -0.56 -0.68
N VAL A 112 -8.85 -0.46 -0.48
CA VAL A 112 -9.65 -1.53 0.13
C VAL A 112 -10.06 -2.49 -0.98
N ALA A 113 -9.45 -3.67 -1.02
CA ALA A 113 -9.68 -4.69 -2.04
C ALA A 113 -10.65 -5.76 -1.56
N THR A 114 -11.58 -6.14 -2.43
CA THR A 114 -12.54 -7.21 -2.20
C THR A 114 -12.57 -8.13 -3.41
N HIS A 115 -13.11 -9.34 -3.24
CA HIS A 115 -13.55 -10.08 -4.42
C HIS A 115 -14.66 -9.28 -5.14
N CYS A 116 -14.76 -9.40 -6.46
CA CYS A 116 -15.54 -8.47 -7.28
C CYS A 116 -17.06 -8.47 -6.98
N THR A 117 -17.58 -9.50 -6.33
CA THR A 117 -18.98 -9.62 -5.91
C THR A 117 -19.24 -9.23 -4.45
N GLU A 118 -18.18 -8.97 -3.66
CA GLU A 118 -18.23 -8.85 -2.20
C GLU A 118 -17.90 -7.42 -1.75
N ALA A 119 -18.32 -6.40 -2.52
CA ALA A 119 -17.97 -5.02 -2.20
C ALA A 119 -18.57 -4.52 -0.86
N ASP A 120 -19.65 -5.15 -0.37
CA ASP A 120 -20.33 -4.74 0.87
C ASP A 120 -19.48 -4.95 2.14
N VAL A 121 -18.58 -5.94 2.15
CA VAL A 121 -17.64 -6.16 3.27
C VAL A 121 -16.61 -5.05 3.43
N SER A 122 -16.45 -4.19 2.42
CA SER A 122 -15.51 -3.05 2.47
C SER A 122 -16.00 -1.86 3.30
N LYS A 123 -17.29 -1.80 3.63
CA LYS A 123 -17.94 -0.60 4.22
C LYS A 123 -17.17 -0.04 5.41
N GLN A 124 -16.90 -0.86 6.42
CA GLN A 124 -16.24 -0.43 7.66
C GLN A 124 -14.84 0.14 7.39
N HIS A 125 -14.11 -0.48 6.48
CA HIS A 125 -12.74 -0.11 6.14
C HIS A 125 -12.69 1.22 5.35
N ILE A 126 -13.59 1.40 4.37
CA ILE A 126 -13.70 2.65 3.62
C ILE A 126 -14.17 3.80 4.53
N GLU A 127 -15.21 3.59 5.34
CA GLU A 127 -15.69 4.61 6.29
C GLU A 127 -14.59 5.01 7.28
N TYR A 128 -13.84 4.04 7.81
CA TYR A 128 -12.75 4.30 8.73
C TYR A 128 -11.59 5.07 8.07
N ALA A 129 -11.16 4.66 6.87
CA ALA A 129 -10.14 5.37 6.09
C ALA A 129 -10.52 6.83 5.82
N ARG A 130 -11.80 7.08 5.47
CA ARG A 130 -12.33 8.44 5.27
C ARG A 130 -12.31 9.26 6.56
N ASN A 131 -12.64 8.66 7.70
CA ASN A 131 -12.58 9.33 9.00
C ASN A 131 -11.15 9.69 9.43
N LEU A 132 -10.16 8.89 9.04
CA LEU A 132 -8.73 9.19 9.22
C LEU A 132 -8.22 10.28 8.26
N GLY A 133 -8.99 10.63 7.22
CA GLY A 133 -8.57 11.59 6.20
C GLY A 133 -7.65 10.99 5.12
N MET A 134 -7.68 9.66 4.95
CA MET A 134 -6.94 8.98 3.90
C MET A 134 -7.62 9.16 2.53
N ASP A 135 -6.81 9.04 1.48
CA ASP A 135 -7.29 8.86 0.11
C ASP A 135 -7.73 7.40 -0.08
N VAL A 136 -9.02 7.19 -0.34
CA VAL A 136 -9.71 5.88 -0.41
C VAL A 136 -10.87 5.90 -1.39
#